data_AF-A0A6M0CAZ4-F1
#
_entry.id   AF-A0A6M0CAZ4-F1
#
_cell.length_a   1.000
_cell.length_b   1.000
_cell.length_c   1.000
_cell.angle_alpha   90.00
_cell.angle_beta   90.00
_cell.angle_gamma   90.00
#
_symmetry.space_group_name_H-M   'P 1'
#
loop_
_entity.id
_entity.type
_entity.pdbx_description
1 polymer ?
#
loop_
_entity_poly.entity_id
_entity_poly.type
_entity_poly.pdbx_seq_one_letter_code
_entity_poly.pdbx_strand_id
1 'polypeptide(L)'
;MALGALIIKEKLDISHRETVEQIKENPYLQYFIGLESDHNEAPFDPSMLVNFRERIDPNLINKINSDLVKTQGENQENEREKNQKLEEIKNGLGSR
;
A
#
# COMPACT_ATOMS: atom_id res chain seq x y z
N MET A 1 -8.99 -8.85 0.77
CA MET A 1 -10.12 -8.07 1.33
C MET A 1 -9.81 -7.37 2.65
N ALA A 2 -9.65 -8.10 3.76
CA ALA A 2 -9.50 -7.52 5.11
C ALA A 2 -8.38 -6.48 5.29
N LEU A 3 -7.15 -6.81 4.90
CA LEU A 3 -6.01 -5.89 5.00
C LEU A 3 -6.21 -4.63 4.14
N GLY A 4 -6.73 -4.79 2.91
CA GLY A 4 -7.01 -3.67 2.01
C GLY A 4 -8.04 -2.70 2.59
N ALA A 5 -9.12 -3.21 3.17
CA ALA A 5 -10.12 -2.37 3.82
C ALA A 5 -9.56 -1.60 5.03
N LEU A 6 -8.69 -2.23 5.84
CA LEU A 6 -8.00 -1.56 6.95
C LEU A 6 -7.02 -0.49 6.46
N ILE A 7 -6.30 -0.74 5.37
CA ILE A 7 -5.41 0.26 4.76
C ILE A 7 -6.22 1.47 4.28
N ILE A 8 -7.35 1.26 3.61
CA ILE A 8 -8.23 2.37 3.16
C ILE A 8 -8.72 3.18 4.35
N LYS A 9 -9.21 2.50 5.40
CA LYS A 9 -9.68 3.15 6.63
C LYS A 9 -8.60 4.02 7.27
N GLU A 10 -7.37 3.50 7.40
CA GLU A 10 -6.26 4.24 8.02
C GLU A 10 -5.71 5.35 7.11
N LYS A 11 -5.78 5.20 5.79
CA LYS A 11 -5.32 6.23 4.84
C LYS A 11 -6.26 7.42 4.73
N LEU A 12 -7.56 7.18 4.80
CA LEU A 12 -8.58 8.22 4.68
C LEU A 12 -9.03 8.78 6.03
N ASP A 13 -8.66 8.14 7.14
CA ASP A 13 -9.05 8.49 8.52
C ASP A 13 -10.57 8.65 8.70
N ILE A 14 -11.30 7.66 8.18
CA ILE A 14 -12.77 7.64 8.16
C ILE A 14 -13.32 6.52 9.06
N SER A 15 -14.63 6.59 9.34
CA SER A 15 -15.32 5.56 10.13
C SER A 15 -15.39 4.22 9.39
N HIS A 16 -15.63 3.12 10.13
CA HIS A 16 -15.83 1.79 9.53
C HIS A 16 -17.00 1.77 8.54
N ARG A 17 -18.10 2.45 8.87
CA ARG A 17 -19.27 2.55 7.99
C ARG A 17 -18.93 3.30 6.71
N GLU A 18 -18.26 4.44 6.86
CA GLU A 18 -17.82 5.26 5.73
C GLU A 18 -16.85 4.48 4.83
N THR A 19 -15.93 3.71 5.42
CA THR A 19 -15.00 2.85 4.66
C THR A 19 -15.75 1.87 3.76
N VAL A 20 -16.81 1.25 4.26
CA VAL A 20 -17.61 0.28 3.48
C VAL A 20 -18.37 0.96 2.34
N GLU A 21 -18.97 2.13 2.59
CA GLU A 21 -19.65 2.89 1.54
C GLU A 21 -18.66 3.39 0.47
N GLN A 22 -17.50 3.91 0.86
CA GLN A 22 -16.45 4.32 -0.08
C GLN A 22 -15.97 3.16 -0.95
N ILE A 23 -15.80 1.97 -0.36
CA ILE A 23 -15.42 0.77 -1.14
C ILE A 23 -16.54 0.41 -2.12
N LYS A 24 -17.80 0.44 -1.69
CA LYS A 24 -18.95 0.14 -2.55
C LYS A 24 -19.07 1.11 -3.72
N GLU A 25 -18.85 2.41 -3.50
CA GLU A 25 -19.01 3.43 -4.54
C GLU A 25 -17.83 3.48 -5.54
N ASN A 26 -16.67 2.93 -5.17
CA ASN A 26 -15.46 3.07 -5.96
C ASN A 26 -14.93 1.71 -6.49
N PRO A 27 -15.08 1.44 -7.81
CA PRO A 27 -14.59 0.20 -8.42
C PRO A 27 -13.10 -0.04 -8.18
N TYR A 28 -12.27 1.02 -8.12
CA TYR A 28 -10.84 0.87 -7.83
C TYR A 28 -10.59 0.35 -6.42
N LEU A 29 -11.38 0.80 -5.44
CA LEU A 29 -11.27 0.30 -4.07
C LEU A 29 -11.77 -1.14 -3.96
N GLN A 30 -12.80 -1.51 -4.74
CA GLN A 30 -13.26 -2.89 -4.85
C GLN A 30 -12.17 -3.82 -5.40
N TYR A 31 -11.52 -3.45 -6.52
CA TYR A 31 -10.38 -4.20 -7.04
C TYR A 31 -9.21 -4.24 -6.05
N PHE A 32 -8.93 -3.14 -5.36
CA PHE A 32 -7.86 -3.06 -4.36
C PHE A 32 -8.08 -4.04 -3.20
N ILE A 33 -9.32 -4.25 -2.75
CA ILE A 33 -9.64 -5.26 -1.74
C ILE A 33 -9.73 -6.68 -2.32
N GLY A 34 -9.59 -6.84 -3.63
CA GLY A 34 -9.56 -8.13 -4.34
C GLY A 34 -10.93 -8.65 -4.77
N LEU A 35 -11.89 -7.76 -5.06
CA LEU A 35 -13.14 -8.13 -5.73
C LEU A 35 -12.92 -8.22 -7.24
N GLU A 36 -13.50 -9.23 -7.89
CA GLU A 36 -13.32 -9.52 -9.33
C GLU A 36 -14.28 -8.74 -10.23
N SER A 37 -15.41 -8.27 -9.69
CA SER A 37 -16.42 -7.51 -10.41
C SER A 37 -16.97 -6.38 -9.55
N ASP A 38 -17.41 -5.29 -10.21
CA ASP A 38 -18.07 -4.17 -9.55
C ASP A 38 -19.41 -4.63 -8.97
N HIS A 39 -19.49 -4.68 -7.64
CA HIS A 39 -20.69 -5.03 -6.91
C HIS A 39 -21.27 -3.77 -6.28
N ASN A 40 -22.53 -3.48 -6.61
CA ASN A 40 -23.25 -2.34 -6.05
C ASN A 40 -23.75 -2.58 -4.60
N GLU A 41 -23.23 -3.61 -3.94
CA GLU A 41 -23.58 -4.05 -2.60
C GLU A 41 -22.40 -3.84 -1.65
N ALA A 42 -22.70 -3.65 -0.37
CA ALA A 42 -21.66 -3.53 0.63
C ALA A 42 -20.85 -4.85 0.70
N PRO A 43 -19.52 -4.82 0.56
CA PRO A 43 -18.71 -6.04 0.51
C PRO A 43 -18.70 -6.83 1.83
N PHE A 44 -18.97 -6.17 2.95
CA PHE A 44 -19.07 -6.76 4.29
C PHE A 44 -19.76 -5.79 5.26
N ASP A 45 -20.21 -6.29 6.41
CA ASP A 45 -20.74 -5.43 7.47
C ASP A 45 -19.62 -4.60 8.13
N PRO A 46 -19.81 -3.29 8.38
CA PRO A 46 -18.79 -2.43 9.00
C PRO A 46 -18.20 -2.98 10.30
N SER A 47 -18.95 -3.76 11.07
CA SER A 47 -18.47 -4.39 12.32
C SER A 47 -17.39 -5.43 12.06
N MET A 48 -17.32 -6.01 10.86
CA MET A 48 -16.28 -6.97 10.48
C MET A 48 -14.88 -6.35 10.44
N LEU A 49 -14.75 -5.02 10.28
CA LEU A 49 -13.43 -4.35 10.34
C LEU A 49 -12.74 -4.54 11.69
N VAL A 50 -13.51 -4.63 12.79
CA VAL A 50 -12.97 -4.93 14.12
C VAL A 50 -12.37 -6.34 14.13
N ASN A 51 -13.11 -7.33 13.63
CA ASN A 51 -12.67 -8.71 13.55
C ASN A 51 -11.45 -8.87 12.63
N PHE A 52 -11.36 -8.07 11.56
CA PHE A 52 -10.19 -8.05 10.68
C PHE A 52 -8.96 -7.53 11.40
N ARG A 53 -9.09 -6.46 12.18
CA ARG A 53 -7.98 -5.93 12.98
C ARG A 53 -7.47 -6.94 13.99
N GLU A 54 -8.36 -7.65 14.68
CA GLU A 54 -7.98 -8.66 15.68
C GLU A 54 -7.27 -9.88 15.06
N ARG A 55 -7.63 -10.24 13.82
CA ARG A 55 -7.04 -11.39 13.12
C ARG A 55 -5.70 -11.09 12.47
N ILE A 56 -5.37 -9.82 12.24
CA ILE A 56 -4.09 -9.43 11.66
C ILE A 56 -3.07 -9.31 12.80
N ASP A 57 -2.14 -10.28 12.85
CA ASP A 57 -1.09 -10.33 13.86
C ASP A 57 -0.23 -9.04 13.82
N PRO A 58 -0.11 -8.30 14.94
CA PRO A 58 0.80 -7.18 15.04
C PRO A 58 2.24 -7.50 14.61
N ASN A 59 2.70 -8.75 14.82
CA ASN A 59 4.01 -9.21 14.36
C ASN A 59 4.09 -9.25 12.84
N LEU A 60 3.02 -9.66 12.16
CA LEU A 60 2.94 -9.66 10.71
C LEU A 60 3.00 -8.22 10.17
N ILE A 61 2.29 -7.29 10.79
CA ILE A 61 2.33 -5.86 10.41
C ILE A 61 3.73 -5.28 10.60
N ASN A 62 4.36 -5.53 11.75
CA ASN A 62 5.71 -5.05 12.03
C ASN A 62 6.75 -5.63 11.07
N LYS A 63 6.59 -6.91 10.68
CA LYS A 63 7.42 -7.54 9.66
C LYS A 63 7.24 -6.86 8.30
N ILE A 64 5.99 -6.66 7.85
CA ILE A 64 5.70 -5.97 6.59
C ILE A 64 6.28 -4.55 6.59
N ASN A 65 6.11 -3.79 7.67
CA ASN A 65 6.72 -2.45 7.80
C ASN A 65 8.24 -2.51 7.71
N SER A 66 8.88 -3.45 8.40
CA SER A 66 10.34 -3.62 8.36
C SER A 66 10.83 -3.95 6.96
N ASP A 67 10.14 -4.85 6.26
CA ASP A 67 10.49 -5.27 4.90
C ASP A 67 10.29 -4.11 3.90
N LEU A 68 9.19 -3.37 3.99
CA LEU A 68 8.95 -2.17 3.16
C LEU A 68 10.03 -1.10 3.35
N VAL A 69 10.41 -0.81 4.60
CA VAL A 69 11.45 0.19 4.90
C VAL A 69 12.81 -0.25 4.34
N LYS A 70 13.16 -1.54 4.48
CA LYS A 70 14.41 -2.09 3.90
C LYS A 70 14.42 -1.96 2.38
N THR A 71 13.38 -2.42 1.70
CA THR A 71 13.28 -2.34 0.23
C THR A 71 13.33 -0.89 -0.27
N GLN A 72 12.70 0.04 0.44
CA GLN A 72 12.77 1.46 0.08
C GLN A 72 14.18 2.04 0.28
N GLY A 73 14.88 1.66 1.34
CA GLY A 73 16.29 2.02 1.56
C GLY A 73 17.22 1.48 0.47
N GLU A 74 17.10 0.20 0.14
CA GLU A 74 17.88 -0.46 -0.93
C GLU A 74 17.62 0.18 -2.31
N ASN A 75 16.37 0.49 -2.63
CA ASN A 75 16.03 1.19 -3.87
C ASN A 75 16.66 2.59 -3.93
N GLN A 76 16.65 3.35 -2.83
CA GLN A 76 17.28 4.67 -2.78
C GLN A 76 18.80 4.60 -2.91
N GLU A 77 19.44 3.59 -2.32
CA GLU A 77 20.88 3.38 -2.43
C GLU A 77 21.28 3.02 -3.86
N ASN A 78 20.57 2.07 -4.48
CA ASN A 78 20.75 1.70 -5.88
C ASN A 78 20.54 2.88 -6.85
N GLU A 79 19.54 3.73 -6.60
CA GLU A 79 19.32 4.94 -7.39
C GLU A 79 20.48 5.95 -7.24
N ARG A 80 21.01 6.12 -6.01
CA ARG A 80 22.16 7.00 -5.75
C ARG A 80 23.42 6.52 -6.46
N GLU A 81 23.72 5.22 -6.38
CA GLU A 81 24.88 4.62 -7.06
C GLU A 81 24.78 4.73 -8.58
N LYS A 82 23.60 4.49 -9.14
CA LYS A 82 23.36 4.63 -10.58
C LYS A 82 23.54 6.08 -11.04
N ASN A 83 23.04 7.04 -10.26
CA ASN A 83 23.21 8.47 -10.55
C ASN A 83 24.68 8.91 -10.44
N GLN A 84 25.44 8.40 -9.47
CA GLN A 84 26.88 8.68 -9.38
C GLN A 84 27.67 8.16 -10.59
N LYS A 85 27.42 6.90 -11.01
CA LYS A 85 28.04 6.33 -12.22
C LYS A 85 27.68 7.10 -13.49
N LEU A 86 26.46 7.60 -13.60
CA LEU A 86 26.02 8.42 -14.73
C LEU A 86 26.75 9.77 -14.78
N GLU A 87 26.97 10.41 -13.64
CA GLU A 87 27.73 11.67 -13.55
C GLU A 87 29.23 11.46 -13.86
N GLU A 88 29.83 10.35 -13.41
CA GLU A 88 31.21 9.98 -13.75
C GLU A 88 31.40 9.78 -15.26
N ILE A 89 30.46 9.11 -15.93
CA ILE A 89 30.49 8.88 -17.39
C ILE A 89 30.36 10.20 -18.15
N LYS A 90 29.44 11.09 -17.75
CA LYS A 90 29.27 12.41 -18.39
C LYS A 90 30.53 13.28 -18.26
N ASN A 91 31.16 13.28 -17.08
CA ASN A 91 32.36 14.06 -16.82
C ASN A 91 33.61 13.48 -17.52
N GLY A 92 33.67 12.16 -17.75
CA GLY A 92 34.74 11.51 -18.52
C GLY A 92 34.65 11.70 -20.03
N LEU A 93 33.45 11.92 -20.58
CA LEU A 93 33.22 12.13 -22.02
C LEU A 93 33.45 13.59 -22.47
N GLY A 94 33.45 14.56 -21.55
CA GLY A 94 33.66 15.99 -21.85
C GLY A 94 35.11 16.45 -21.94
N SER A 95 36.08 15.54 -21.84
CA SER A 95 37.52 15.85 -21.79
C SER A 95 38.34 15.23 -22.94
N ARG A 96 37.70 14.93 -24.08
CA ARG A 96 38.37 14.55 -25.33
C ARG A 96 37.89 15.39 -26.50
#